data_AF-A0A182YKB8-F1
#
_entry.id   AF-A0A182YKB8-F1
#
_cell.length_a   1.000
_cell.length_b   1.000
_cell.length_c   1.000
_cell.angle_alpha   90.00
_cell.angle_beta   90.00
_cell.angle_gamma   90.00
#
_symmetry.space_group_name_H-M   'P 1'
#
loop_
_entity.id
_entity.type
_entity.pdbx_description
1 polymer ?
#
loop_
_entity_poly.entity_id
_entity_poly.type
_entity_poly.pdbx_seq_one_letter_code
_entity_poly.pdbx_strand_id
1 'polypeptide(L)'
;MAKIRTTVLLVGVVALCAVSIASPLGKVADSSSEESAETGEMMRELSEMCRNNSGSDAAFLNLMDSFQNTMVCTISAIELDSFMADAENLSNETRTTFFPRYCPQLRTAYSCIDKLVADFRPCLEADDYVIVKALAGILPDAVELMCKNDGEILFKFDEPKYSECFEKISDSFDECLNFLNGTDTDDWDISHLTRDQCGELTGFRACVKSKMDICKAPDLIDVYDLFHNTLFRMTPCRNYVEIEKAIQVIDNNDLNAI
;
A
#
# COMPACT_ATOMS: atom_id res chain seq x y z
N MET A 1 -21.37 4.73 -2.67
CA MET A 1 -21.33 4.67 -1.21
C MET A 1 -21.00 3.23 -0.79
N ALA A 2 -21.94 2.29 -0.62
CA ALA A 2 -21.59 0.86 -0.35
C ALA A 2 -20.58 0.24 -1.35
N LYS A 3 -20.63 0.66 -2.63
CA LYS A 3 -19.67 0.23 -3.66
C LYS A 3 -18.20 0.55 -3.34
N ILE A 4 -17.88 1.68 -2.70
CA ILE A 4 -16.47 2.06 -2.46
C ILE A 4 -15.86 1.16 -1.37
N ARG A 5 -16.57 0.90 -0.27
CA ARG A 5 -16.12 -0.05 0.77
C ARG A 5 -15.94 -1.46 0.22
N THR A 6 -16.93 -1.97 -0.50
CA THR A 6 -16.85 -3.31 -1.11
C THR A 6 -15.71 -3.35 -2.12
N THR A 7 -15.50 -2.30 -2.92
CA THR A 7 -14.32 -2.19 -3.80
C THR A 7 -13.02 -2.17 -3.02
N VAL A 8 -12.87 -1.40 -1.93
CA VAL A 8 -11.63 -1.37 -1.13
C VAL A 8 -11.35 -2.72 -0.47
N LEU A 9 -12.36 -3.41 0.05
CA LEU A 9 -12.20 -4.74 0.63
C LEU A 9 -11.85 -5.79 -0.42
N LEU A 10 -12.55 -5.77 -1.57
CA LEU A 10 -12.25 -6.67 -2.68
C LEU A 10 -10.89 -6.37 -3.29
N VAL A 11 -10.51 -5.10 -3.45
CA VAL A 11 -9.17 -4.68 -3.90
C VAL A 11 -8.12 -5.04 -2.86
N GLY A 12 -8.40 -4.98 -1.56
CA GLY A 12 -7.48 -5.43 -0.51
C GLY A 12 -7.23 -6.93 -0.55
N VAL A 13 -8.29 -7.73 -0.73
CA VAL A 13 -8.15 -9.20 -0.93
C VAL A 13 -7.50 -9.51 -2.28
N VAL A 14 -7.85 -8.78 -3.34
CA VAL A 14 -7.21 -8.91 -4.65
C VAL A 14 -5.75 -8.49 -4.58
N ALA A 15 -5.36 -7.47 -3.83
CA ALA A 15 -3.97 -7.06 -3.63
C ALA A 15 -3.19 -8.07 -2.78
N LEU A 16 -3.84 -8.74 -1.82
CA LEU A 16 -3.28 -9.91 -1.12
C LEU A 16 -3.08 -11.11 -2.08
N CYS A 17 -3.97 -11.26 -3.06
CA CYS A 17 -3.88 -12.29 -4.11
C CYS A 17 -2.95 -11.92 -5.27
N ALA A 18 -2.77 -10.62 -5.52
CA ALA A 18 -2.05 -10.02 -6.62
C ALA A 18 -0.99 -9.08 -6.06
N VAL A 19 -0.03 -9.66 -5.34
CA VAL A 19 1.27 -9.00 -5.12
C VAL A 19 2.00 -9.04 -6.46
N SER A 20 1.58 -8.18 -7.37
CA SER A 20 2.15 -8.01 -8.69
C SER A 20 2.40 -6.53 -8.93
N ILE A 21 3.62 -6.27 -9.41
CA ILE A 21 4.13 -5.08 -10.08
C ILE A 21 4.28 -3.81 -9.22
N ALA A 22 5.37 -3.74 -8.46
CA ALA A 22 6.07 -2.47 -8.34
C ALA A 22 6.82 -2.22 -9.65
N SER A 23 6.20 -1.50 -10.58
CA SER A 23 6.90 -0.75 -11.63
C SER A 23 6.15 0.57 -11.80
N PRO A 24 6.85 1.68 -12.06
CA PRO A 24 6.24 3.00 -12.08
C PRO A 24 5.50 3.16 -13.42
N LEU A 25 4.21 2.82 -13.46
CA LEU A 25 3.36 3.19 -14.59
C LEU A 25 2.10 3.89 -14.09
N GLY A 26 2.13 5.21 -14.20
CA GLY A 26 0.90 5.98 -14.32
C GLY A 26 0.15 5.58 -15.59
N LYS A 27 -1.06 5.06 -15.41
CA LYS A 27 -2.33 5.50 -16.02
C LYS A 27 -3.35 4.38 -15.92
N VAL A 28 -4.37 4.62 -15.12
CA VAL A 28 -5.61 3.84 -15.08
C VAL A 28 -6.41 4.12 -16.36
N ALA A 29 -6.79 3.09 -17.13
CA ALA A 29 -7.97 3.14 -18.01
C ALA A 29 -8.52 1.74 -18.40
N ASP A 30 -9.80 1.55 -18.09
CA ASP A 30 -10.89 0.82 -18.79
C ASP A 30 -10.82 -0.68 -19.19
N SER A 31 -11.38 -1.52 -18.31
CA SER A 31 -12.49 -2.48 -18.53
C SER A 31 -12.55 -3.38 -19.78
N SER A 32 -12.19 -4.66 -19.54
CA SER A 32 -12.95 -5.90 -19.86
C SER A 32 -12.85 -6.58 -21.24
N SER A 33 -12.09 -6.06 -22.19
CA SER A 33 -11.72 -6.84 -23.40
C SER A 33 -10.23 -6.80 -23.75
N GLU A 34 -9.51 -5.83 -23.20
CA GLU A 34 -8.05 -5.65 -23.30
C GLU A 34 -7.29 -6.45 -22.23
N GLU A 35 -7.98 -6.90 -21.16
CA GLU A 35 -7.42 -7.60 -20.00
C GLU A 35 -6.59 -8.85 -20.37
N SER A 36 -7.01 -9.64 -21.36
CA SER A 36 -6.28 -10.88 -21.72
C SER A 36 -5.01 -10.60 -22.54
N ALA A 37 -5.02 -9.53 -23.34
CA ALA A 37 -3.87 -9.11 -24.12
C ALA A 37 -2.84 -8.42 -23.21
N GLU A 38 -3.32 -7.57 -22.30
CA GLU A 38 -2.53 -6.87 -21.29
C GLU A 38 -1.90 -7.84 -20.28
N THR A 39 -2.65 -8.85 -19.81
CA THR A 39 -2.11 -9.92 -18.94
C THR A 39 -1.02 -10.72 -19.67
N GLY A 40 -1.19 -10.99 -20.96
CA GLY A 40 -0.20 -11.70 -21.78
C GLY A 40 1.08 -10.90 -21.98
N GLU A 41 0.96 -9.59 -22.20
CA GLU A 41 2.09 -8.67 -22.34
C GLU A 41 2.86 -8.53 -21.02
N MET A 42 2.15 -8.34 -19.91
CA MET A 42 2.72 -8.28 -18.56
C MET A 42 3.52 -9.53 -18.20
N MET A 43 2.98 -10.72 -18.49
CA MET A 43 3.69 -11.99 -18.25
C MET A 43 4.95 -12.13 -19.10
N ARG A 44 4.94 -11.60 -20.33
CA ARG A 44 6.12 -11.58 -21.20
C ARG A 44 7.20 -10.66 -20.65
N GLU A 45 6.83 -9.45 -20.23
CA GLU A 45 7.78 -8.50 -19.64
C GLU A 45 8.40 -9.03 -18.35
N LEU A 46 7.60 -9.63 -17.47
CA LEU A 46 8.09 -10.26 -16.24
C LEU A 46 9.05 -11.42 -16.55
N SER A 47 8.74 -12.23 -17.57
CA SER A 47 9.64 -13.29 -18.02
C SER A 47 10.96 -12.73 -18.55
N GLU A 48 10.92 -11.67 -19.35
CA GLU A 48 12.11 -11.02 -19.89
C GLU A 48 12.95 -10.38 -18.77
N MET A 49 12.32 -9.70 -17.83
CA MET A 49 12.95 -9.10 -16.66
C MET A 49 13.65 -10.16 -15.80
N CYS A 50 12.95 -11.24 -15.44
CA CYS A 50 13.53 -12.36 -14.71
C CYS A 50 14.73 -12.97 -15.45
N ARG A 51 14.62 -13.18 -16.76
CA ARG A 51 15.71 -13.74 -17.57
C ARG A 51 16.90 -12.80 -17.67
N ASN A 52 16.67 -11.50 -17.86
CA ASN A 52 17.71 -10.49 -17.99
C ASN A 52 18.51 -10.33 -16.69
N ASN A 53 17.84 -10.37 -15.54
CA ASN A 53 18.49 -10.20 -14.23
C ASN A 53 19.14 -11.48 -13.68
N SER A 54 18.54 -12.64 -13.92
CA SER A 54 19.06 -13.92 -13.40
C SER A 54 19.92 -14.72 -14.38
N GLY A 55 19.84 -14.40 -15.68
CA GLY A 55 20.44 -15.19 -16.76
C GLY A 55 19.75 -16.53 -17.04
N SER A 56 18.55 -16.77 -16.48
CA SER A 56 17.85 -18.06 -16.59
C SER A 56 16.32 -17.91 -16.59
N ASP A 57 15.64 -18.75 -17.37
CA ASP A 57 14.17 -18.86 -17.33
C ASP A 57 13.67 -19.52 -16.03
N ALA A 58 14.55 -20.20 -15.28
CA ALA A 58 14.18 -20.85 -14.02
C ALA A 58 13.69 -19.86 -12.96
N ALA A 59 14.21 -18.62 -12.95
CA ALA A 59 13.76 -17.59 -12.02
C ALA A 59 12.28 -17.25 -12.26
N PHE A 60 11.88 -17.08 -13.52
CA PHE A 60 10.49 -16.83 -13.90
C PHE A 60 9.59 -18.01 -13.54
N LEU A 61 10.01 -19.24 -13.84
CA LEU A 61 9.21 -20.44 -13.53
C LEU A 61 9.00 -20.62 -12.02
N ASN A 62 10.04 -20.40 -11.21
CA ASN A 62 9.93 -20.45 -9.75
C ASN A 62 9.03 -19.35 -9.20
N LEU A 63 9.11 -18.14 -9.77
CA LEU A 63 8.23 -17.03 -9.42
C LEU A 63 6.76 -17.37 -9.71
N MET A 64 6.47 -17.98 -10.86
CA MET A 64 5.11 -18.40 -11.22
C MET A 64 4.58 -19.53 -10.32
N ASP A 65 5.43 -20.51 -9.97
CA ASP A 65 5.08 -21.54 -8.99
C ASP A 65 4.76 -20.92 -7.62
N SER A 66 5.57 -19.97 -7.17
CA SER A 66 5.29 -19.21 -5.94
C SER A 66 3.99 -18.43 -6.00
N PHE A 67 3.68 -17.79 -7.13
CA PHE A 67 2.43 -17.07 -7.29
C PHE A 67 1.22 -18.00 -7.12
N GLN A 68 1.26 -19.18 -7.76
CA GLN A 68 0.22 -20.19 -7.62
C GLN A 68 0.10 -20.71 -6.19
N ASN A 69 1.23 -21.00 -5.54
CA ASN A 69 1.25 -21.46 -4.16
C ASN A 69 0.74 -20.40 -3.18
N THR A 70 1.06 -19.12 -3.39
CA THR A 70 0.50 -18.00 -2.62
C THR A 70 -1.01 -17.91 -2.80
N MET A 71 -1.52 -18.02 -4.03
CA MET A 71 -2.96 -18.05 -4.29
C MET A 71 -3.67 -19.20 -3.55
N VAL A 72 -3.13 -20.41 -3.65
CA VAL A 72 -3.68 -21.59 -2.95
C VAL A 72 -3.65 -21.42 -1.44
N CYS A 73 -2.55 -20.88 -0.90
CA CYS A 73 -2.39 -20.60 0.52
C CYS A 73 -3.43 -19.57 1.01
N THR A 74 -3.59 -18.45 0.28
CA THR A 74 -4.55 -17.39 0.62
C THR A 74 -5.99 -17.89 0.57
N ILE A 75 -6.36 -18.63 -0.48
CA ILE A 75 -7.70 -19.24 -0.61
C ILE A 75 -7.95 -20.26 0.51
N SER A 76 -6.92 -20.97 0.96
CA SER A 76 -7.05 -21.92 2.07
C SER A 76 -7.12 -21.24 3.44
N ALA A 77 -6.56 -20.03 3.56
CA ALA A 77 -6.54 -19.24 4.79
C ALA A 77 -7.84 -18.46 5.03
N ILE A 78 -8.60 -18.18 3.96
CA ILE A 78 -9.83 -17.37 3.99
C ILE A 78 -11.01 -18.21 3.49
N GLU A 79 -12.13 -18.15 4.20
CA GLU A 79 -13.42 -18.66 3.73
C GLU A 79 -13.96 -17.79 2.59
N LEU A 80 -13.31 -17.79 1.42
CA LEU A 80 -13.45 -16.78 0.37
C LEU A 80 -14.89 -16.57 -0.10
N ASP A 81 -15.64 -17.64 -0.34
CA ASP A 81 -17.04 -17.55 -0.76
C ASP A 81 -17.91 -16.85 0.30
N SER A 82 -17.68 -17.18 1.58
CA SER A 82 -18.41 -16.54 2.69
C SER A 82 -17.95 -15.10 2.88
N PHE A 83 -16.65 -14.83 2.74
CA PHE A 83 -16.09 -13.49 2.83
C PHE A 83 -16.73 -12.58 1.78
N MET A 84 -16.79 -13.01 0.52
CA MET A 84 -17.38 -12.24 -0.57
C MET A 84 -18.88 -11.97 -0.32
N ALA A 85 -19.64 -13.00 0.03
CA ALA A 85 -21.07 -12.86 0.30
C ALA A 85 -21.37 -11.97 1.52
N ASP A 86 -20.60 -12.09 2.59
CA ASP A 86 -20.76 -11.27 3.78
C ASP A 86 -20.27 -9.83 3.54
N ALA A 87 -19.25 -9.62 2.71
CA ALA A 87 -18.71 -8.30 2.38
C ALA A 87 -19.68 -7.46 1.53
N GLU A 88 -20.44 -8.10 0.64
CA GLU A 88 -21.53 -7.45 -0.11
C GLU A 88 -22.63 -6.90 0.81
N ASN A 89 -22.87 -7.58 1.93
CA ASN A 89 -23.90 -7.22 2.91
C ASN A 89 -23.34 -6.49 4.14
N LEU A 90 -22.07 -6.09 4.09
CA LEU A 90 -21.40 -5.42 5.20
C LEU A 90 -22.03 -4.05 5.46
N SER A 91 -22.44 -3.80 6.70
CA SER A 91 -23.07 -2.57 7.18
C SER A 91 -22.61 -2.23 8.60
N ASN A 92 -23.03 -1.08 9.13
CA ASN A 92 -22.70 -0.71 10.51
C ASN A 92 -23.26 -1.71 11.54
N GLU A 93 -24.37 -2.37 11.21
CA GLU A 93 -25.01 -3.37 12.05
C GLU A 93 -24.27 -4.71 12.00
N THR A 94 -23.68 -5.09 10.85
CA THR A 94 -23.04 -6.40 10.65
C THR A 94 -21.53 -6.38 10.86
N ARG A 95 -20.90 -5.20 10.99
CA ARG A 95 -19.43 -5.10 11.14
C ARG A 95 -18.87 -5.82 12.37
N THR A 96 -19.62 -5.82 13.48
CA THR A 96 -19.22 -6.45 14.75
C THR A 96 -19.21 -7.98 14.70
N THR A 97 -19.76 -8.58 13.65
CA THR A 97 -19.64 -10.01 13.38
C THR A 97 -18.69 -10.29 12.22
N PHE A 98 -18.67 -9.42 11.21
CA PHE A 98 -17.82 -9.54 10.03
C PHE A 98 -16.32 -9.49 10.37
N PHE A 99 -15.84 -8.40 10.99
CA PHE A 99 -14.41 -8.21 11.22
C PHE A 99 -13.84 -9.25 12.20
N PRO A 100 -14.51 -9.58 13.32
CA PRO A 100 -14.04 -10.66 14.20
C PRO A 100 -13.94 -12.02 13.50
N ARG A 101 -14.80 -12.30 12.51
CA ARG A 101 -14.74 -13.54 11.72
C ARG A 101 -13.56 -13.57 10.75
N TYR A 102 -13.36 -12.49 9.99
CA TYR A 102 -12.43 -12.50 8.84
C TYR A 102 -11.05 -11.90 9.12
N CYS A 103 -10.90 -11.02 10.09
CA CYS A 103 -9.59 -10.45 10.42
C CYS A 103 -8.54 -11.49 10.84
N PRO A 104 -8.85 -12.52 11.65
CA PRO A 104 -7.90 -13.59 11.93
C PRO A 104 -7.48 -14.38 10.68
N GLN A 105 -8.41 -14.54 9.72
CA GLN A 105 -8.16 -15.21 8.45
C GLN A 105 -7.23 -14.38 7.56
N LEU A 106 -7.49 -13.08 7.44
CA LEU A 106 -6.63 -12.14 6.71
C LEU A 106 -5.23 -12.05 7.31
N ARG A 107 -5.11 -12.09 8.65
CA ARG A 107 -3.81 -12.17 9.33
C ARG A 107 -3.03 -13.43 8.99
N THR A 108 -3.74 -14.54 8.80
CA THR A 108 -3.12 -15.80 8.36
C THR A 108 -2.72 -15.70 6.89
N ALA A 109 -3.58 -15.12 6.05
CA ALA A 109 -3.39 -15.02 4.61
C ALA A 109 -2.17 -14.20 4.20
N TYR A 110 -1.87 -13.07 4.87
CA TYR A 110 -0.69 -12.29 4.48
C TYR A 110 0.62 -13.07 4.68
N SER A 111 0.67 -14.11 5.52
CA SER A 111 1.87 -14.94 5.66
C SER A 111 2.17 -15.79 4.41
N CYS A 112 1.20 -15.94 3.50
CA CYS A 112 1.34 -16.69 2.25
C CYS A 112 2.24 -16.00 1.22
N ILE A 113 2.58 -14.72 1.39
CA ILE A 113 3.32 -13.93 0.39
C ILE A 113 4.85 -14.00 0.57
N ASP A 114 5.36 -14.51 1.70
CA ASP A 114 6.79 -14.47 2.01
C ASP A 114 7.66 -15.17 0.95
N LYS A 115 7.23 -16.35 0.48
CA LYS A 115 7.96 -17.09 -0.56
C LYS A 115 7.90 -16.37 -1.90
N LEU A 116 6.74 -15.82 -2.26
CA LEU A 116 6.56 -15.06 -3.49
C LEU A 116 7.48 -13.83 -3.51
N VAL A 117 7.54 -13.08 -2.41
CA VAL A 117 8.48 -11.97 -2.24
C VAL A 117 9.91 -12.45 -2.41
N ALA A 118 10.31 -13.54 -1.76
CA ALA A 118 11.67 -14.06 -1.89
C ALA A 118 12.03 -14.45 -3.34
N ASP A 119 11.10 -15.02 -4.08
CA ASP A 119 11.32 -15.46 -5.47
C ASP A 119 11.29 -14.31 -6.50
N PHE A 120 10.86 -13.10 -6.10
CA PHE A 120 11.11 -11.88 -6.89
C PHE A 120 12.58 -11.46 -6.87
N ARG A 121 13.37 -11.86 -5.86
CA ARG A 121 14.76 -11.41 -5.71
C ARG A 121 15.63 -11.62 -6.95
N PRO A 122 15.68 -12.80 -7.60
CA PRO A 122 16.50 -13.01 -8.79
C PRO A 122 15.97 -12.28 -10.03
N CYS A 123 14.73 -11.79 -10.00
CA CYS A 123 14.11 -11.09 -11.10
C CYS A 123 14.31 -9.59 -11.07
N LEU A 124 14.78 -9.02 -9.96
CA LEU A 124 14.82 -7.58 -9.73
C LEU A 124 16.21 -7.09 -9.36
N GLU A 125 16.47 -5.83 -9.71
CA GLU A 125 17.63 -5.11 -9.19
C GLU A 125 17.50 -4.92 -7.66
N ALA A 126 18.58 -4.49 -7.01
CA ALA A 126 18.58 -4.36 -5.55
C ALA A 126 17.53 -3.36 -5.05
N ASP A 127 17.41 -2.22 -5.71
CA ASP A 127 16.52 -1.13 -5.30
C ASP A 127 15.05 -1.48 -5.58
N ASP A 128 14.76 -2.07 -6.74
CA ASP A 128 13.41 -2.58 -7.07
C ASP A 128 12.94 -3.65 -6.07
N TYR A 129 13.84 -4.53 -5.64
CA TYR A 129 13.53 -5.55 -4.64
C TYR A 129 13.20 -4.94 -3.26
N VAL A 130 13.84 -3.82 -2.91
CA VAL A 130 13.51 -3.08 -1.67
C VAL A 130 12.07 -2.58 -1.74
N ILE A 131 11.61 -2.10 -2.90
CA ILE A 131 10.23 -1.65 -3.10
C ILE A 131 9.24 -2.81 -2.95
N VAL A 132 9.48 -3.95 -3.60
CA VAL A 132 8.61 -5.14 -3.46
C VAL A 132 8.51 -5.58 -2.00
N LYS A 133 9.65 -5.62 -1.30
CA LYS A 133 9.67 -6.00 0.13
C LYS A 133 8.98 -4.96 1.01
N ALA A 134 9.06 -3.67 0.66
CA ALA A 134 8.33 -2.61 1.35
C ALA A 134 6.81 -2.79 1.17
N LEU A 135 6.33 -2.98 -0.07
CA LEU A 135 4.90 -3.21 -0.33
C LEU A 135 4.36 -4.45 0.40
N ALA A 136 5.10 -5.55 0.37
CA ALA A 136 4.78 -6.74 1.15
C ALA A 136 4.71 -6.47 2.66
N GLY A 137 5.65 -5.66 3.17
CA GLY A 137 5.73 -5.27 4.58
C GLY A 137 4.59 -4.35 5.05
N ILE A 138 3.82 -3.76 4.14
CA ILE A 138 2.62 -2.95 4.45
C ILE A 138 1.43 -3.83 4.79
N LEU A 139 1.32 -5.02 4.20
CA LEU A 139 0.12 -5.86 4.29
C LEU A 139 -0.32 -6.17 5.73
N PRO A 140 0.58 -6.52 6.68
CA PRO A 140 0.17 -6.75 8.07
C PRO A 140 -0.44 -5.49 8.71
N ASP A 141 0.21 -4.34 8.54
CA ASP A 141 -0.22 -3.08 9.14
C ASP A 141 -1.54 -2.59 8.48
N ALA A 142 -1.70 -2.82 7.17
CA ALA A 142 -2.95 -2.55 6.45
C ALA A 142 -4.11 -3.43 6.93
N VAL A 143 -3.87 -4.73 7.15
CA VAL A 143 -4.86 -5.63 7.74
C VAL A 143 -5.23 -5.16 9.14
N GLU A 144 -4.27 -4.79 9.99
CA GLU A 144 -4.59 -4.27 11.32
C GLU A 144 -5.39 -2.97 11.27
N LEU A 145 -5.05 -2.05 10.38
CA LEU A 145 -5.80 -0.80 10.22
C LEU A 145 -7.23 -1.05 9.76
N MET A 146 -7.41 -1.92 8.74
CA MET A 146 -8.73 -2.32 8.26
C MET A 146 -9.54 -3.09 9.31
N CYS A 147 -8.89 -3.78 10.24
CA CYS A 147 -9.54 -4.57 11.29
C CYS A 147 -9.79 -3.80 12.59
N LYS A 148 -9.12 -2.67 12.78
CA LYS A 148 -9.22 -1.84 13.98
C LYS A 148 -10.67 -1.38 14.19
N ASN A 149 -11.17 -1.52 15.42
CA ASN A 149 -12.51 -1.10 15.83
C ASN A 149 -13.63 -1.60 14.90
N ASP A 150 -13.59 -2.88 14.54
CA ASP A 150 -14.54 -3.50 13.59
C ASP A 150 -14.60 -2.76 12.25
N GLY A 151 -13.41 -2.40 11.75
CA GLY A 151 -13.22 -1.72 10.47
C GLY A 151 -13.78 -0.31 10.41
N GLU A 152 -13.77 0.41 11.54
CA GLU A 152 -14.27 1.78 11.66
C GLU A 152 -13.78 2.70 10.52
N ILE A 153 -12.52 2.58 10.12
CA ILE A 153 -11.93 3.37 9.03
C ILE A 153 -12.61 3.13 7.67
N LEU A 154 -13.05 1.89 7.40
CA LEU A 154 -13.76 1.54 6.17
C LEU A 154 -15.17 2.14 6.11
N PHE A 155 -15.78 2.41 7.26
CA PHE A 155 -17.07 3.08 7.35
C PHE A 155 -16.95 4.60 7.33
N LYS A 156 -15.81 5.15 7.76
CA LYS A 156 -15.53 6.58 7.66
C LYS A 156 -15.55 7.05 6.21
N PHE A 157 -15.07 6.24 5.26
CA PHE A 157 -15.13 6.56 3.82
C PHE A 157 -16.55 6.77 3.26
N ASP A 158 -17.60 6.29 3.93
CA ASP A 158 -18.98 6.55 3.51
C ASP A 158 -19.49 7.94 3.94
N GLU A 159 -18.80 8.64 4.86
CA GLU A 159 -19.20 10.00 5.21
C GLU A 159 -18.78 10.99 4.11
N PRO A 160 -19.64 11.94 3.72
CA PRO A 160 -19.36 12.87 2.62
C PRO A 160 -18.03 13.63 2.74
N LYS A 161 -17.61 13.96 3.97
CA LYS A 161 -16.34 14.65 4.24
C LYS A 161 -15.12 13.84 3.80
N TYR A 162 -15.15 12.51 3.93
CA TYR A 162 -14.06 11.65 3.53
C TYR A 162 -14.03 11.45 2.01
N SER A 163 -15.19 11.29 1.36
CA SER A 163 -15.24 11.21 -0.11
C SER A 163 -14.81 12.52 -0.77
N GLU A 164 -15.27 13.67 -0.28
CA GLU A 164 -14.86 14.99 -0.79
C GLU A 164 -13.36 15.26 -0.56
N CYS A 165 -12.81 14.77 0.55
CA CYS A 165 -11.37 14.86 0.78
C CYS A 165 -10.59 13.94 -0.17
N PHE A 166 -11.05 12.71 -0.36
CA PHE A 166 -10.41 11.72 -1.23
C PHE A 166 -10.39 12.21 -2.69
N GLU A 167 -11.44 12.86 -3.17
CA GLU A 167 -11.46 13.47 -4.51
C GLU A 167 -10.37 14.53 -4.70
N LYS A 168 -9.96 15.23 -3.63
CA LYS A 168 -8.95 16.28 -3.66
C LYS A 168 -7.57 15.80 -3.20
N ILE A 169 -7.42 14.50 -2.93
CA ILE A 169 -6.18 13.97 -2.37
C ILE A 169 -5.04 14.07 -3.39
N SER A 170 -5.32 13.85 -4.68
CA SER A 170 -4.31 14.00 -5.74
C SER A 170 -3.76 15.42 -5.78
N ASP A 171 -4.65 16.43 -5.85
CA ASP A 171 -4.27 17.84 -5.82
C ASP A 171 -3.48 18.19 -4.55
N SER A 172 -3.89 17.63 -3.41
CA SER A 172 -3.21 17.81 -2.13
C SER A 172 -1.81 17.23 -2.13
N PHE A 173 -1.62 16.05 -2.76
CA PHE A 173 -0.32 15.42 -2.92
C PHE A 173 0.57 16.24 -3.86
N ASP A 174 0.04 16.69 -5.00
CA ASP A 174 0.79 17.54 -5.95
C ASP A 174 1.24 18.86 -5.30
N GLU A 175 0.37 19.48 -4.49
CA GLU A 175 0.74 20.67 -3.71
C GLU A 175 1.82 20.38 -2.67
N CYS A 176 1.81 19.20 -2.05
CA CYS A 176 2.85 18.79 -1.11
C CYS A 176 4.15 18.38 -1.82
N LEU A 177 4.07 17.85 -3.05
CA LEU A 177 5.24 17.59 -3.89
C LEU A 177 5.87 18.89 -4.37
N ASN A 178 5.09 19.96 -4.56
CA ASN A 178 5.64 21.27 -4.89
C ASN A 178 6.56 21.83 -3.79
N PHE A 179 6.42 21.38 -2.54
CA PHE A 179 7.37 21.66 -1.46
C PHE A 179 8.76 21.05 -1.74
N LEU A 180 8.80 19.95 -2.50
CA LEU A 180 10.00 19.24 -2.93
C LEU A 180 10.52 19.69 -4.30
N ASN A 181 9.90 20.69 -4.98
CA ASN A 181 10.32 21.16 -6.32
C ASN A 181 11.75 21.76 -6.38
N GLY A 182 12.45 21.89 -5.25
CA GLY A 182 13.87 22.24 -5.21
C GLY A 182 14.81 21.02 -5.24
N THR A 183 14.26 19.81 -5.17
CA THR A 183 14.97 18.54 -5.08
C THR A 183 14.56 17.64 -6.22
N ASP A 184 15.54 17.14 -6.97
CA ASP A 184 15.32 16.17 -8.05
C ASP A 184 15.01 14.80 -7.41
N THR A 185 13.74 14.58 -7.06
CA THR A 185 13.29 13.37 -6.38
C THR A 185 13.30 12.14 -7.30
N ASP A 186 13.31 12.34 -8.61
CA ASP A 186 13.34 11.28 -9.63
C ASP A 186 14.67 10.50 -9.61
N ASP A 187 15.75 11.09 -9.10
CA ASP A 187 17.08 10.49 -8.98
C ASP A 187 17.36 9.89 -7.59
N TRP A 188 16.36 9.84 -6.70
CA TRP A 188 16.58 9.33 -5.35
C TRP A 188 16.74 7.82 -5.32
N ASP A 189 17.96 7.40 -5.02
CA ASP A 189 18.24 6.03 -4.63
C ASP A 189 17.68 5.76 -3.22
N ILE A 190 16.53 5.06 -3.19
CA ILE A 190 15.80 4.68 -1.98
C ILE A 190 16.70 3.86 -1.02
N SER A 191 17.66 3.09 -1.53
CA SER A 191 18.60 2.31 -0.72
C SER A 191 19.69 3.17 -0.06
N HIS A 192 19.90 4.40 -0.55
CA HIS A 192 20.98 5.29 -0.12
C HIS A 192 20.51 6.70 0.30
N LEU A 193 19.26 6.83 0.75
CA LEU A 193 18.71 8.10 1.22
C LEU A 193 19.58 8.75 2.31
N THR A 194 19.87 10.03 2.11
CA THR A 194 20.61 10.88 3.05
C THR A 194 19.70 11.41 4.16
N ARG A 195 20.30 11.95 5.22
CA ARG A 195 19.57 12.60 6.31
C ARG A 195 18.62 13.69 5.81
N ASP A 196 19.07 14.51 4.87
CA ASP A 196 18.31 15.65 4.36
C ASP A 196 17.11 15.17 3.53
N GLN A 197 17.32 14.17 2.67
CA GLN A 197 16.24 13.52 1.90
C GLN A 197 15.19 12.87 2.82
N CYS A 198 15.60 12.23 3.91
CA CYS A 198 14.66 11.72 4.91
C CYS A 198 13.90 12.84 5.66
N GLY A 199 14.54 14.00 5.87
CA GLY A 199 13.90 15.20 6.40
C GLY A 199 12.81 15.73 5.46
N GLU A 200 13.09 15.74 4.16
CA GLU A 200 12.12 16.10 3.12
C GLU A 200 10.91 15.16 3.08
N LEU A 201 11.11 13.84 3.19
CA LEU A 201 10.00 12.87 3.30
C LEU A 201 9.15 13.11 4.56
N THR A 202 9.77 13.53 5.66
CA THR A 202 9.04 13.88 6.89
C THR A 202 8.23 15.16 6.71
N GLY A 203 8.80 16.18 6.05
CA GLY A 203 8.10 17.41 5.69
C GLY A 203 6.93 17.17 4.76
N PHE A 204 7.09 16.29 3.77
CA PHE A 204 6.02 15.86 2.87
C PHE A 204 4.86 15.22 3.64
N ARG A 205 5.15 14.30 4.57
CA ARG A 205 4.14 13.72 5.47
C ARG A 205 3.39 14.81 6.26
N ALA A 206 4.10 15.78 6.84
CA ALA A 206 3.48 16.87 7.60
C ALA A 206 2.55 17.71 6.72
N CYS A 207 2.95 18.00 5.47
CA CYS A 207 2.09 18.66 4.50
C CYS A 207 0.83 17.84 4.21
N VAL A 208 0.95 16.54 3.90
CA VAL A 208 -0.19 15.65 3.64
C VAL A 208 -1.15 15.62 4.84
N LYS A 209 -0.62 15.51 6.06
CA LYS A 209 -1.43 15.59 7.29
C LYS A 209 -2.19 16.91 7.38
N SER A 210 -1.53 18.03 7.14
CA SER A 210 -2.17 19.36 7.15
C SER A 210 -3.32 19.45 6.15
N LYS A 211 -3.16 18.89 4.94
CA LYS A 211 -4.25 18.81 3.95
C LYS A 211 -5.43 17.95 4.43
N MET A 212 -5.14 16.82 5.08
CA MET A 212 -6.15 15.94 5.66
C MET A 212 -6.89 16.59 6.84
N ASP A 213 -6.20 17.40 7.66
CA ASP A 213 -6.81 18.18 8.73
C ASP A 213 -7.77 19.25 8.15
N ILE A 214 -7.32 19.99 7.12
CA ILE A 214 -8.13 21.01 6.43
C ILE A 214 -9.40 20.41 5.83
N CYS A 215 -9.31 19.21 5.26
CA CYS A 215 -10.47 18.51 4.69
C CYS A 215 -11.32 17.78 5.75
N LYS A 216 -11.03 17.93 7.05
CA LYS A 216 -11.74 17.32 8.19
C LYS A 216 -11.75 15.78 8.14
N ALA A 217 -10.70 15.19 7.59
CA ALA A 217 -10.48 13.76 7.51
C ALA A 217 -9.12 13.38 8.12
N PRO A 218 -8.81 13.81 9.37
CA PRO A 218 -7.49 13.61 9.98
C PRO A 218 -7.12 12.14 10.06
N ASP A 219 -8.11 11.25 10.22
CA ASP A 219 -7.91 9.81 10.32
C ASP A 219 -7.40 9.16 9.02
N LEU A 220 -7.44 9.86 7.87
CA LEU A 220 -6.84 9.36 6.63
C LEU A 220 -5.31 9.33 6.68
N ILE A 221 -4.70 10.08 7.60
CA ILE A 221 -3.25 10.06 7.77
C ILE A 221 -2.78 8.68 8.21
N ASP A 222 -3.61 7.92 8.95
CA ASP A 222 -3.29 6.57 9.38
C ASP A 222 -3.04 5.63 8.17
N VAL A 223 -3.73 5.84 7.05
CA VAL A 223 -3.54 5.06 5.81
C VAL A 223 -2.21 5.43 5.16
N TYR A 224 -1.91 6.73 5.05
CA TYR A 224 -0.64 7.21 4.51
C TYR A 224 0.55 6.75 5.38
N ASP A 225 0.37 6.77 6.69
CA ASP A 225 1.38 6.34 7.66
C ASP A 225 1.81 4.89 7.47
N LEU A 226 0.94 4.01 6.97
CA LEU A 226 1.33 2.64 6.61
C LEU A 226 2.47 2.63 5.59
N PHE A 227 2.34 3.43 4.53
CA PHE A 227 3.35 3.56 3.47
C PHE A 227 4.58 4.29 3.97
N HIS A 228 4.40 5.43 4.65
CA HIS A 228 5.50 6.24 5.17
C HIS A 228 6.37 5.48 6.17
N ASN A 229 5.75 4.82 7.16
CA ASN A 229 6.48 4.06 8.18
C ASN A 229 7.21 2.87 7.57
N THR A 230 6.61 2.21 6.58
CA THR A 230 7.27 1.09 5.90
C THR A 230 8.45 1.56 5.05
N LEU A 231 8.30 2.67 4.32
CA LEU A 231 9.40 3.31 3.60
C LEU A 231 10.55 3.66 4.57
N PHE A 232 10.24 4.24 5.73
CA PHE A 232 11.25 4.59 6.72
C PHE A 232 11.96 3.35 7.28
N ARG A 233 11.21 2.30 7.62
CA ARG A 233 11.74 1.02 8.14
C ARG A 233 12.69 0.33 7.15
N MET A 234 12.39 0.44 5.86
CA MET A 234 13.08 -0.27 4.78
C MET A 234 14.30 0.49 4.22
N THR A 235 14.41 1.79 4.51
CA THR A 235 15.47 2.66 3.98
C THR A 235 16.43 3.11 5.09
N PRO A 236 17.54 3.82 4.76
CA PRO A 236 18.40 4.44 5.77
C PRO A 236 17.68 5.43 6.71
N CYS A 237 16.48 5.91 6.35
CA CYS A 237 15.70 6.86 7.16
C CYS A 237 15.36 6.34 8.57
N ARG A 238 15.29 5.01 8.78
CA ARG A 238 15.19 4.39 10.12
C ARG A 238 16.31 4.79 11.09
N ASN A 239 17.43 5.33 10.59
CA ASN A 239 18.54 5.79 11.43
C ASN A 239 18.39 7.26 11.83
N TYR A 240 17.37 7.96 11.32
CA TYR A 240 17.14 9.38 11.54
C TYR A 240 15.79 9.66 12.25
N VAL A 241 15.23 8.68 12.97
CA VAL A 241 13.92 8.72 13.67
C VAL A 241 13.81 9.86 14.69
N GLU A 242 14.93 10.46 15.12
CA GLU A 242 14.93 11.69 15.92
C GLU A 242 14.29 12.88 15.18
N ILE A 243 14.23 12.86 13.84
CA ILE A 243 13.60 13.89 13.00
C ILE A 243 12.07 13.88 13.16
N GLU A 244 11.41 12.72 13.16
CA GLU A 244 9.96 12.61 13.36
C GLU A 244 9.53 13.22 14.71
N LYS A 245 10.30 12.95 15.76
CA LYS A 245 10.04 13.48 17.11
C LYS A 245 10.33 14.97 17.20
N ALA A 246 11.36 15.47 16.52
CA ALA A 246 11.72 16.89 16.52
C ALA A 246 10.70 17.76 15.76
N ILE A 247 10.17 17.26 14.63
CA ILE A 247 9.17 17.98 13.84
C ILE A 247 7.80 17.99 14.54
N GLN A 248 7.39 16.88 15.17
CA GLN A 248 6.18 16.87 16.03
C GLN A 248 6.24 17.92 17.16
N VAL A 249 7.43 18.23 17.68
CA VAL A 249 7.60 19.28 18.70
C VAL A 249 7.50 20.69 18.10
N ILE A 250 7.93 20.90 16.86
CA ILE A 250 7.83 22.19 16.17
C ILE A 250 6.36 22.50 15.85
N ASP A 251 5.63 21.55 15.25
CA ASP A 251 4.21 21.73 14.90
C ASP A 251 3.33 22.04 16.13
N ASN A 252 3.61 21.38 17.27
CA ASN A 252 2.90 21.64 18.52
C ASN A 252 3.20 23.03 19.10
N ASN A 253 4.36 23.62 18.80
CA ASN A 253 4.68 24.98 19.25
C ASN A 253 4.05 26.05 18.36
N ASP A 254 3.92 25.79 17.05
CA ASP A 254 3.28 26.73 16.11
C ASP A 254 1.75 26.76 16.26
N LEU A 255 1.12 25.64 16.65
CA LEU A 255 -0.31 25.60 17.02
C LEU A 255 -0.64 26.32 18.34
N ASN A 256 0.33 26.43 19.25
CA ASN A 256 0.19 27.14 20.53
C ASN A 256 0.54 28.64 20.43
N ALA A 257 0.90 29.12 19.24
CA ALA A 257 1.25 30.51 18.97
C ALA A 257 0.12 31.34 18.33
N ILE A 258 -1.10 30.79 18.23
CA ILE A 258 -2.32 31.48 17.74
C ILE A 258 -3.34 31.63 18.87
#